data_AF-A0A1Q8ABS1-F1
#
_entry.id   AF-A0A1Q8ABS1-F1
#
_cell.length_a   1.000
_cell.length_b   1.000
_cell.length_c   1.000
_cell.angle_alpha   90.00
_cell.angle_beta   90.00
_cell.angle_gamma   90.00
#
_symmetry.space_group_name_H-M   'P 1'
#
loop_
_entity.id
_entity.type
_entity.pdbx_description
1 polymer ?
#
loop_
_entity_poly.entity_id
_entity_poly.type
_entity_poly.pdbx_seq_one_letter_code
_entity_poly.pdbx_strand_id
1 'polypeptide(L)'
;MSGRVVHWQCEKTEHLAMRSRHGVGGLTIHEGAWAYCDGLGGDDTHRWVPTGGVPLEALVRWASSGVREGNGNGSNGATKPEPVKQGS
;
A
#
# COMPACT_ATOMS: atom_id res chain seq x y z
N MET A 1 2.38 -15.58 11.48
CA MET A 1 3.56 -15.40 10.61
C MET A 1 4.25 -14.14 11.07
N SER A 2 5.44 -14.24 11.66
CA SER A 2 6.21 -13.05 12.02
C SER A 2 6.87 -12.53 10.75
N GLY A 3 6.25 -11.53 10.11
CA GLY A 3 6.83 -10.83 8.97
C GLY A 3 8.16 -10.17 9.36
N ARG A 4 9.05 -9.95 8.39
CA ARG A 4 10.32 -9.24 8.65
C ARG A 4 10.01 -7.81 9.08
N VAL A 5 10.62 -7.37 10.18
CA VAL A 5 10.53 -5.97 10.64
C VAL A 5 11.45 -5.13 9.75
N VAL A 6 10.87 -4.17 9.04
CA VAL A 6 11.54 -3.24 8.15
C VAL A 6 11.64 -1.89 8.85
N HIS A 7 12.84 -1.33 8.93
CA HIS A 7 13.13 -0.04 9.55
C HIS A 7 13.24 1.11 8.56
N TRP A 8 13.36 0.80 7.26
CA TRP A 8 13.56 1.78 6.20
C TRP A 8 12.70 1.45 4.98
N GLN A 9 11.93 2.41 4.48
CA GLN A 9 11.27 2.27 3.17
C GLN A 9 11.91 3.18 2.13
N CYS A 10 11.94 2.73 0.89
CA CYS A 10 12.28 3.59 -0.24
C CYS A 10 11.08 4.49 -0.58
N GLU A 11 11.32 5.80 -0.61
CA GLU A 11 10.39 6.82 -1.10
C GLU A 11 10.92 7.57 -2.33
N LYS A 12 11.85 6.96 -3.06
CA LYS A 12 12.35 7.54 -4.31
C LYS A 12 11.24 7.50 -5.35
N THR A 13 10.86 8.66 -5.89
CA THR A 13 9.73 8.82 -6.81
C THR A 13 9.82 7.90 -8.03
N GLU A 14 11.00 7.78 -8.63
CA GLU A 14 11.23 6.88 -9.77
C GLU A 14 10.95 5.43 -9.39
N HIS A 15 11.31 5.04 -8.16
CA HIS A 15 11.05 3.68 -7.69
C HIS A 15 9.57 3.43 -7.35
N LEU A 16 8.88 4.45 -6.84
CA LEU A 16 7.44 4.39 -6.56
C LEU A 16 6.60 4.34 -7.85
N ALA A 17 7.06 4.95 -8.94
CA ALA A 17 6.39 4.94 -10.23
C ALA A 17 6.46 3.58 -10.95
N MET A 18 7.37 2.69 -10.55
CA MET A 18 7.48 1.35 -11.10
C MET A 18 6.39 0.41 -10.55
N ARG A 19 6.21 -0.72 -11.25
CA ARG A 19 5.34 -1.81 -10.78
C ARG A 19 5.75 -2.26 -9.39
N SER A 20 4.75 -2.57 -8.57
CA SER A 20 4.98 -3.10 -7.24
C SER A 20 5.58 -4.51 -7.30
N ARG A 21 6.45 -4.81 -6.33
CA ARG A 21 6.96 -6.14 -6.06
C ARG A 21 5.99 -6.99 -5.26
N HIS A 22 4.96 -6.40 -4.67
CA HIS A 22 3.99 -7.09 -3.82
C HIS A 22 4.65 -7.89 -2.68
N GLY A 23 5.74 -7.36 -2.10
CA GLY A 23 6.51 -8.02 -1.04
C GLY A 23 7.50 -9.08 -1.53
N VAL A 24 7.62 -9.32 -2.85
CA VAL A 24 8.52 -10.31 -3.43
C VAL A 24 9.86 -9.67 -3.82
N GLY A 25 10.87 -9.86 -2.96
CA GLY A 25 12.20 -9.26 -3.13
C GLY A 25 12.25 -7.81 -2.65
N GLY A 26 13.16 -6.99 -3.16
CA GLY A 26 13.28 -5.58 -2.79
C GLY A 26 13.75 -5.32 -1.34
N LEU A 27 14.13 -6.37 -0.62
CA LEU A 27 14.73 -6.29 0.71
C LEU A 27 16.25 -6.12 0.60
N THR A 28 16.79 -5.19 1.36
CA THR A 28 18.24 -4.96 1.50
C THR A 28 18.56 -4.52 2.94
N ILE A 29 19.83 -4.27 3.24
CA ILE A 29 20.29 -3.75 4.53
C ILE A 29 20.68 -2.27 4.34
N HIS A 30 20.11 -1.40 5.17
CA HIS A 30 20.50 0.01 5.29
C HIS A 30 20.73 0.33 6.77
N GLU A 31 21.89 0.91 7.08
CA GLU A 31 22.30 1.23 8.46
C GLU A 31 22.15 0.06 9.44
N GLY A 32 22.47 -1.16 8.99
CA GLY A 32 22.41 -2.37 9.82
C GLY A 32 21.01 -2.93 10.06
N ALA A 33 19.97 -2.34 9.47
CA ALA A 33 18.58 -2.81 9.59
C ALA A 33 17.95 -3.12 8.23
N TRP A 34 16.87 -3.91 8.25
CA TRP A 34 16.12 -4.22 7.03
C TRP A 34 15.51 -2.97 6.40
N ALA A 35 15.68 -2.87 5.09
CA ALA A 35 15.14 -1.83 4.24
C ALA A 35 14.34 -2.47 3.10
N TYR A 36 13.27 -1.80 2.65
CA TYR A 36 12.40 -2.31 1.59
C TYR A 36 12.15 -1.28 0.49
N CYS A 37 12.33 -1.70 -0.75
CA CYS A 37 11.90 -0.98 -1.94
C CYS A 37 10.86 -1.80 -2.70
N ASP A 38 9.64 -1.27 -2.81
CA ASP A 38 8.54 -1.93 -3.51
C ASP A 38 8.64 -1.80 -5.05
N GLY A 39 9.52 -0.93 -5.57
CA GLY A 39 9.68 -0.71 -7.00
C GLY A 39 10.41 -1.86 -7.71
N LEU A 40 9.76 -2.50 -8.66
CA LEU A 40 10.34 -3.55 -9.51
C LEU A 40 11.27 -2.95 -10.57
N GLY A 41 12.57 -3.30 -10.51
CA GLY A 41 13.55 -2.90 -11.54
C GLY A 41 14.25 -1.56 -11.31
N GLY A 42 14.25 -1.05 -10.08
CA GLY A 42 14.97 0.17 -9.72
C GLY A 42 16.48 -0.03 -9.75
N ASP A 43 17.20 1.05 -10.00
CA ASP A 43 18.64 1.15 -9.70
C ASP A 43 18.93 1.00 -8.19
N ASP A 44 20.21 0.91 -7.84
CA ASP A 44 20.66 0.80 -6.43
C ASP A 44 20.61 2.14 -5.67
N THR A 45 20.12 3.21 -6.30
CA THR A 45 20.05 4.53 -5.66
C THR A 45 18.68 4.72 -5.02
N HIS A 46 18.65 4.64 -3.70
CA HIS A 46 17.42 4.70 -2.91
C HIS A 46 17.33 5.96 -2.07
N ARG A 47 16.10 6.42 -1.83
CA ARG A 47 15.79 7.44 -0.82
C ARG A 47 15.14 6.75 0.37
N TRP A 48 15.94 6.41 1.36
CA TRP A 48 15.46 5.71 2.56
C TRP A 48 14.80 6.67 3.55
N VAL A 49 13.66 6.27 4.08
CA VAL A 49 12.93 6.99 5.13
C VAL A 49 12.66 6.02 6.29
N PRO A 50 12.90 6.42 7.54
CA PRO A 50 12.71 5.54 8.69
C PRO A 50 11.22 5.25 8.91
N THR A 51 10.89 3.98 9.13
CA THR A 51 9.50 3.52 9.36
C THR A 51 9.17 3.38 10.85
N GLY A 52 10.17 3.38 11.72
CA GLY A 52 10.02 3.04 13.15
C GLY A 52 9.94 1.54 13.43
N GLY A 53 10.09 0.68 12.42
CA GLY A 53 9.99 -0.77 12.54
C GLY A 53 8.56 -1.24 12.32
N VAL A 54 8.24 -1.59 11.08
CA VAL A 54 6.92 -2.11 10.68
C VAL A 54 7.07 -3.45 9.99
N PRO A 55 6.07 -4.34 10.04
CA PRO A 55 6.10 -5.56 9.23
C PRO A 55 6.13 -5.21 7.74
N LEU A 56 6.88 -5.97 6.94
CA LEU A 56 7.00 -5.78 5.49
C LEU A 56 5.64 -5.59 4.80
N GLU A 57 4.64 -6.36 5.22
CA GLU A 57 3.29 -6.38 4.63
C GLU A 57 2.59 -5.01 4.73
N ALA A 58 2.95 -4.18 5.71
CA ALA A 58 2.44 -2.81 5.86
C ALA A 58 3.02 -1.84 4.82
N LEU A 59 4.14 -2.17 4.18
CA LEU A 59 4.81 -1.34 3.17
C LEU A 59 4.47 -1.75 1.74
N VAL A 60 3.85 -2.92 1.56
CA VAL A 60 3.51 -3.44 0.24
C VAL A 60 2.38 -2.63 -0.38
N ARG A 61 2.60 -2.11 -1.60
CA ARG A 61 1.53 -1.49 -2.38
C ARG A 61 0.68 -2.57 -3.03
N TRP A 62 -0.47 -2.85 -2.44
CA TRP A 62 -1.51 -3.58 -3.14
C TRP A 62 -2.15 -2.64 -4.14
N ALA A 63 -2.10 -2.97 -5.44
CA ALA A 63 -2.77 -2.17 -6.45
C ALA A 63 -4.22 -1.97 -6.01
N SER A 64 -4.61 -0.71 -5.77
CA SER A 64 -5.96 -0.37 -5.34
C SER A 64 -6.92 -0.90 -6.40
N SER A 65 -7.53 -2.05 -6.13
CA SER A 65 -8.65 -2.54 -6.92
C SER A 65 -9.85 -1.67 -6.51
N GLY A 66 -9.90 -0.45 -7.01
CA GLY A 66 -11.13 0.32 -7.17
C GLY A 66 -11.99 0.66 -5.95
N VAL A 67 -11.48 0.72 -4.71
CA VAL A 67 -12.24 1.30 -3.59
C VAL A 67 -11.66 2.66 -3.23
N ARG A 68 -12.38 3.71 -3.63
CA ARG A 68 -12.34 5.00 -2.95
C ARG A 68 -12.77 4.76 -1.50
N GLU A 69 -11.81 4.57 -0.60
CA GLU A 69 -12.06 4.48 0.83
C GLU A 69 -12.28 5.89 1.38
N GLY A 70 -13.48 6.42 1.11
CA GLY A 70 -14.01 7.63 1.71
C GLY A 70 -14.70 7.29 3.02
N ASN A 71 -13.98 7.49 4.12
CA ASN A 71 -14.44 8.05 5.39
C ASN A 71 -15.91 7.76 5.78
N GLY A 72 -16.12 6.70 6.56
CA GLY A 72 -17.38 6.46 7.25
C GLY A 72 -17.63 7.49 8.34
N ASN A 73 -18.58 8.39 8.12
CA ASN A 73 -19.29 9.06 9.22
C ASN A 73 -20.79 8.85 9.01
N GLY A 74 -21.36 7.93 9.79
CA GLY A 74 -22.79 7.64 9.77
C GLY A 74 -23.60 8.76 10.42
N SER A 75 -24.72 9.12 9.81
CA SER A 75 -25.87 9.71 10.49
C SER A 75 -27.15 9.52 9.66
N ASN A 76 -27.96 8.58 10.13
CA ASN A 76 -29.41 8.67 10.31
C ASN A 76 -30.34 8.85 9.10
N GLY A 77 -31.01 7.75 8.73
CA GLY A 77 -32.45 7.63 9.00
C GLY A 77 -33.47 8.03 7.92
N ALA A 78 -34.28 7.02 7.54
CA ALA A 78 -35.68 7.11 7.06
C ALA A 78 -35.86 7.64 5.60
N THR A 79 -36.67 7.07 4.68
CA THR A 79 -37.94 6.33 4.79
C THR A 79 -38.29 5.70 3.41
N LYS A 80 -38.58 4.37 3.40
CA LYS A 80 -39.63 3.62 2.63
C LYS A 80 -39.48 3.39 1.09
N PRO A 81 -40.06 2.27 0.55
CA PRO A 81 -39.65 1.61 -0.69
C PRO A 81 -40.52 1.87 -1.94
N GLU A 82 -39.92 1.61 -3.13
CA GLU A 82 -40.43 1.09 -4.44
C GLU A 82 -41.70 1.72 -5.09
N PRO A 83 -41.80 1.87 -6.45
CA PRO A 83 -41.95 0.71 -7.33
C PRO A 83 -41.28 0.75 -8.72
N VAL A 84 -41.01 -0.47 -9.20
CA VAL A 84 -40.64 -0.89 -10.55
C VAL A 84 -41.56 -0.31 -11.65
N LYS A 85 -40.99 0.03 -12.80
CA LYS A 85 -41.71 0.00 -14.10
C LYS A 85 -40.84 -0.67 -15.15
N GLN A 86 -41.21 -1.91 -15.47
CA GLN A 86 -40.82 -2.62 -16.68
C GLN A 86 -41.49 -1.95 -17.89
N GLY A 87 -40.75 -1.84 -18.98
CA GLY A 87 -41.25 -1.32 -20.26
C GLY A 87 -42.18 -2.29 -20.98
N SER A 88 -42.92 -1.75 -21.94
CA SER A 88 -43.53 -2.44 -23.07
C SER A 88 -43.31 -1.59 -24.30
#